data_AF-A0A3D2VV36-F1
#
_entry.id   AF-A0A3D2VV36-F1
#
_cell.length_a   1.000
_cell.length_b   1.000
_cell.length_c   1.000
_cell.angle_alpha   90.00
_cell.angle_beta   90.00
_cell.angle_gamma   90.00
#
_symmetry.space_group_name_H-M   'P 1'
#
loop_
_entity.id
_entity.type
_entity.pdbx_description
1 polymer ?
#
loop_
_entity_poly.entity_id
_entity_poly.type
_entity_poly.pdbx_seq_one_letter_code
_entity_poly.pdbx_strand_id
1 'polypeptide(L)'
;MGFEKFLFYLFALVLIFAAVRVITVRNPVHAALFLVLAFFTSAALWLLIEAEFLAITLVLVSYTHLRAHETVLDLVCRLLLEKNKIRDGRLLLM
;
A
#
# COMPACT_ATOMS: atom_id res chain seq x y z
N MET A 1 -19.85 10.86 -27.03
CA MET A 1 -18.63 10.10 -27.35
C MET A 1 -17.38 10.78 -26.79
N GLY A 2 -17.27 11.05 -25.47
CA GLY A 2 -16.07 11.76 -24.98
C GLY A 2 -15.89 11.89 -23.46
N PHE A 3 -16.96 11.94 -22.67
CA PHE A 3 -16.86 12.17 -21.23
C PHE A 3 -16.24 10.98 -20.47
N GLU A 4 -16.59 9.76 -20.84
CA GLU A 4 -16.05 8.53 -20.24
C GLU A 4 -14.54 8.41 -20.48
N LYS A 5 -14.07 8.72 -21.70
CA LYS A 5 -12.64 8.72 -22.06
C LYS A 5 -11.86 9.82 -21.31
N PHE A 6 -12.49 10.97 -21.10
CA PHE A 6 -11.89 12.08 -20.36
C PHE A 6 -11.69 11.71 -18.88
N LEU A 7 -12.70 11.13 -18.23
CA LEU A 7 -12.59 10.61 -16.86
C LEU A 7 -11.53 9.51 -16.74
N PHE A 8 -11.51 8.57 -17.69
CA PHE A 8 -10.51 7.50 -17.74
C PHE A 8 -9.07 8.06 -17.77
N TYR A 9 -8.81 9.05 -18.64
CA TYR A 9 -7.49 9.67 -18.74
C TYR A 9 -7.10 10.46 -17.47
N LEU A 10 -8.05 11.15 -16.83
CA LEU A 10 -7.82 11.86 -15.57
C LEU A 10 -7.40 10.89 -14.46
N PHE A 11 -8.15 9.80 -14.27
CA PHE A 11 -7.84 8.79 -13.25
C PHE A 11 -6.54 8.03 -13.55
N ALA A 12 -6.25 7.72 -14.82
CA ALA A 12 -4.99 7.08 -15.21
C ALA A 12 -3.78 7.95 -14.90
N LEU A 13 -3.86 9.27 -15.12
CA LEU A 13 -2.78 10.20 -14.80
C LEU A 13 -2.52 10.27 -13.29
N VAL A 14 -3.58 10.36 -12.49
CA VAL A 14 -3.49 10.34 -11.01
C VAL A 14 -2.87 9.03 -10.52
N LEU A 15 -3.25 7.89 -11.12
CA LEU A 15 -2.74 6.57 -10.76
C LEU A 15 -1.24 6.45 -11.03
N ILE A 16 -0.76 6.92 -12.19
CA ILE A 16 0.67 6.93 -12.51
C ILE A 16 1.43 7.82 -11.53
N PHE A 17 0.88 8.99 -11.20
CA PHE A 17 1.49 9.92 -10.24
C PHE A 17 1.59 9.31 -8.84
N ALA A 18 0.55 8.58 -8.40
CA ALA A 18 0.55 7.85 -7.13
C ALA A 18 1.58 6.69 -7.12
N ALA A 19 1.71 5.95 -8.22
CA ALA A 19 2.67 4.86 -8.36
C ALA A 19 4.13 5.34 -8.30
N VAL A 20 4.44 6.45 -8.98
CA VAL A 20 5.79 7.05 -8.93
C VAL A 20 6.13 7.49 -7.49
N ARG A 21 5.17 8.11 -6.79
CA ARG A 21 5.33 8.54 -5.39
C ARG A 21 5.52 7.38 -4.42
N VAL A 22 4.88 6.23 -4.65
CA VAL A 22 5.07 5.00 -3.84
C VAL A 22 6.54 4.59 -3.79
N ILE A 23 7.25 4.66 -4.92
CA ILE A 23 8.63 4.14 -5.05
C ILE A 23 9.66 5.13 -4.48
N THR A 24 9.36 6.43 -4.49
CA THR A 24 10.34 7.46 -4.07
C THR A 24 10.44 7.65 -2.56
N VAL A 25 9.45 7.19 -1.79
CA VAL A 25 9.36 7.47 -0.35
C VAL A 25 10.22 6.47 0.46
N ARG A 26 11.16 7.00 1.26
CA ARG A 26 12.01 6.20 2.16
C ARG A 26 11.32 5.78 3.47
N ASN A 27 10.17 6.38 3.80
CA ASN A 27 9.40 6.05 4.99
C ASN A 27 8.29 5.04 4.65
N PRO A 28 8.36 3.79 5.14
CA PRO A 28 7.45 2.71 4.73
C PRO A 28 5.98 3.00 5.02
N VAL A 29 5.69 3.77 6.08
CA VAL A 29 4.32 4.19 6.44
C VAL A 29 3.69 5.09 5.38
N HIS A 30 4.46 6.06 4.85
CA HIS A 30 3.95 6.96 3.81
C HIS A 30 3.84 6.25 2.45
N ALA A 31 4.74 5.29 2.16
CA ALA A 31 4.64 4.47 0.96
C ALA A 31 3.34 3.64 0.94
N ALA A 32 2.97 3.03 2.07
CA ALA A 32 1.72 2.28 2.19
C ALA A 32 0.47 3.16 1.97
N LEU A 33 0.47 4.39 2.49
CA LEU A 33 -0.67 5.30 2.35
C LEU A 33 -0.90 5.73 0.89
N PHE A 34 0.17 5.94 0.11
CA PHE A 34 0.08 6.21 -1.33
C PHE A 34 -0.34 4.97 -2.14
N LEU A 35 0.02 3.76 -1.70
CA LEU A 35 -0.38 2.52 -2.37
C LEU A 35 -1.89 2.29 -2.28
N VAL A 36 -2.50 2.51 -1.10
CA VAL A 36 -3.95 2.40 -0.91
C VAL A 36 -4.70 3.39 -1.80
N LEU A 37 -4.20 4.62 -1.92
CA LEU A 37 -4.73 5.64 -2.82
C LEU A 37 -4.71 5.18 -4.29
N ALA A 38 -3.62 4.53 -4.74
CA ALA A 38 -3.51 3.99 -6.09
C ALA A 38 -4.55 2.88 -6.35
N PHE A 39 -4.77 1.98 -5.40
CA PHE A 39 -5.84 0.97 -5.50
C PHE A 39 -7.23 1.62 -5.56
N PHE A 40 -7.48 2.67 -4.78
CA PHE A 40 -8.76 3.38 -4.82
C PHE A 40 -9.02 4.03 -6.20
N THR A 41 -7.98 4.60 -6.83
CA THR A 41 -8.09 5.14 -8.20
C THR A 41 -8.32 4.06 -9.25
N SER A 42 -7.72 2.87 -9.11
CA SER A 42 -8.02 1.70 -9.96
C SER A 42 -9.44 1.18 -9.78
N ALA A 43 -9.95 1.16 -8.54
CA ALA A 43 -11.31 0.71 -8.25
C ALA A 43 -12.35 1.65 -8.89
N ALA A 44 -12.11 2.97 -8.82
CA ALA A 44 -12.94 3.98 -9.49
C ALA A 44 -12.94 3.81 -11.03
N LEU A 45 -11.79 3.46 -11.62
CA LEU A 45 -11.67 3.14 -13.05
C LEU A 45 -12.49 1.90 -13.46
N TRP A 46 -12.51 0.86 -12.64
CA TRP A 46 -13.29 -0.35 -12.90
C TRP A 46 -14.80 -0.17 -12.66
N LEU A 47 -15.19 0.67 -11.71
CA LEU A 47 -16.59 1.03 -11.48
C LEU A 47 -17.16 1.82 -12.69
N LEU A 48 -16.34 2.64 -13.35
CA LEU A 48 -16.73 3.39 -14.55
C LEU A 48 -16.99 2.50 -15.79
N ILE A 49 -16.48 1.27 -15.79
CA ILE A 49 -16.59 0.30 -16.89
C ILE A 49 -17.75 -0.70 -16.64
N GLU A 50 -18.64 -0.45 -15.66
CA GLU A 50 -19.68 -1.40 -15.19
C GLU A 50 -19.10 -2.77 -14.76
N ALA A 51 -17.81 -2.83 -14.41
CA ALA A 51 -17.13 -4.05 -14.02
C ALA A 51 -17.26 -4.31 -12.51
N GLU A 52 -18.47 -4.63 -12.07
CA GLU A 52 -18.84 -4.81 -10.66
C GLU A 52 -18.08 -5.95 -9.94
N PHE A 53 -17.75 -7.04 -10.64
CA PHE A 53 -16.93 -8.13 -10.08
C PHE A 53 -15.49 -7.72 -9.75
N LEU A 54 -14.94 -6.84 -10.59
CA LEU A 54 -13.57 -6.40 -10.53
C LEU A 54 -13.36 -5.45 -9.33
N ALA A 55 -14.32 -4.55 -9.05
CA ALA A 55 -14.28 -3.65 -7.92
C ALA A 55 -14.24 -4.37 -6.55
N ILE A 56 -15.05 -5.42 -6.37
CA ILE A 56 -15.10 -6.21 -5.13
C ILE A 56 -13.75 -6.90 -4.88
N THR A 57 -13.14 -7.44 -5.93
CA THR A 57 -11.84 -8.10 -5.87
C THR A 57 -10.74 -7.13 -5.43
N LEU A 58 -10.79 -5.88 -5.87
CA LEU A 58 -9.80 -4.87 -5.52
C LEU A 58 -9.86 -4.46 -4.03
N VAL A 59 -11.07 -4.35 -3.47
CA VAL A 59 -11.28 -4.09 -2.03
C VAL A 59 -10.79 -5.27 -1.19
N LEU A 60 -11.10 -6.49 -1.61
CA LEU A 60 -10.67 -7.71 -0.93
C LEU A 60 -9.14 -7.80 -0.84
N VAL A 61 -8.47 -7.51 -1.96
CA VAL A 61 -6.99 -7.51 -2.08
C VAL A 61 -6.36 -6.41 -1.23
N SER A 62 -6.90 -5.19 -1.22
CA SER A 62 -6.40 -4.11 -0.34
C SER A 62 -6.44 -4.51 1.13
N TYR A 63 -7.50 -5.19 1.57
CA TYR A 63 -7.65 -5.66 2.94
C TYR A 63 -6.65 -6.77 3.31
N THR A 64 -6.43 -7.75 2.41
CA THR A 64 -5.46 -8.82 2.67
C THR A 64 -4.03 -8.28 2.70
N HIS A 65 -3.69 -7.30 1.87
CA HIS A 65 -2.40 -6.62 1.91
C HIS A 65 -2.18 -5.85 3.21
N LEU A 66 -3.17 -5.10 3.69
CA LEU A 66 -3.06 -4.32 4.92
C LEU A 66 -2.86 -5.22 6.14
N ARG A 67 -3.61 -6.34 6.23
CA ARG A 67 -3.45 -7.34 7.31
C ARG A 67 -2.09 -8.04 7.27
N ALA A 68 -1.59 -8.37 6.08
CA ALA A 68 -0.27 -8.97 5.93
C ALA A 68 0.84 -8.02 6.44
N HIS A 69 0.73 -6.72 6.14
CA HIS A 69 1.71 -5.74 6.59
C HIS A 69 1.67 -5.50 8.11
N GLU A 70 0.48 -5.46 8.72
CA GLU A 70 0.32 -5.29 10.17
C GLU A 70 0.97 -6.44 10.97
N THR A 71 0.84 -7.68 10.49
CA THR A 71 1.42 -8.87 11.13
C THR A 71 2.95 -8.89 11.02
N VAL A 72 3.49 -8.50 9.86
CA VAL A 72 4.94 -8.44 9.64
C VAL A 72 5.56 -7.31 10.45
N LEU A 73 4.88 -6.16 10.57
CA LEU A 73 5.38 -5.05 11.38
C LEU A 73 5.41 -5.41 12.87
N ASP A 74 4.42 -6.13 13.38
CA ASP A 74 4.41 -6.65 14.76
C ASP A 74 5.55 -7.65 15.00
N LEU A 75 5.78 -8.56 14.04
CA LEU A 75 6.89 -9.52 14.09
C LEU A 75 8.26 -8.81 14.03
N VAL A 76 8.44 -7.86 13.11
CA VAL A 76 9.66 -7.05 13.01
C VAL A 76 9.89 -6.25 14.29
N CYS A 77 8.83 -5.67 14.88
CA CYS A 77 8.94 -4.95 16.15
C CYS A 77 9.41 -5.89 17.28
N ARG A 78 8.84 -7.10 17.41
CA ARG A 78 9.33 -8.12 18.36
C ARG A 78 10.78 -8.52 18.09
N LEU A 79 11.14 -8.78 16.83
CA LEU A 79 12.51 -9.14 16.44
C LEU A 79 13.51 -8.02 16.73
N LEU A 80 13.12 -6.76 16.52
CA LEU A 80 13.95 -5.60 16.85
C LEU A 80 14.12 -5.44 18.37
N LEU A 81 13.07 -5.70 19.16
CA LEU A 81 13.16 -5.71 20.62
C LEU A 81 14.04 -6.86 21.13
N GLU A 82 13.93 -8.05 20.55
CA GLU A 82 14.72 -9.23 20.92
C GLU A 82 16.21 -9.02 20.58
N LYS A 83 16.49 -8.46 19.40
CA LYS A 83 17.85 -8.12 18.96
C LYS A 83 18.48 -7.01 19.82
N ASN A 84 17.71 -6.02 20.27
CA ASN A 84 18.18 -5.01 21.23
C ASN A 84 18.54 -5.62 22.58
N LYS A 85 17.69 -6.50 23.11
CA LYS A 85 17.93 -7.19 24.39
C LYS A 85 19.20 -8.04 24.37
N ILE A 86 19.48 -8.75 23.27
CA ILE A 86 20.71 -9.54 23.10
C ILE A 86 21.95 -8.64 22.97
N ARG A 87 21.83 -7.47 22.34
CA ARG A 87 22.93 -6.50 22.20
C ARG A 87 23.32 -5.87 23.54
N ASP A 88 22.36 -5.46 24.35
CA ASP A 88 22.65 -4.91 25.70
C ASP A 88 23.21 -5.96 26.65
N GLY A 89 22.74 -7.21 26.58
CA GLY A 89 23.33 -8.32 27.34
C GLY A 89 24.76 -8.69 26.93
N ARG A 90 25.17 -8.35 25.70
CA ARG A 90 26.53 -8.58 25.19
C ARG A 90 27.51 -7.45 25.59
N LEU A 91 27.01 -6.24 25.86
CA LEU A 91 27.80 -5.09 26.31
C LEU A 91 28.23 -5.17 27.79
N LEU A 92 27.58 -6.01 28.61
CA LEU A 92 27.92 -6.22 30.02
C LEU A 92 28.97 -7.31 30.27
N LEU A 93 29.40 -8.03 29.22
CA LEU A 93 30.41 -9.09 29.29
C LEU A 93 31.77 -8.68 28.67
N MET A 94 31.97 -7.38 28.41
CA MET A 94 33.18 -6.82 27.80
C MET A 94 33.83 -5.77 28.71
#